data_AF-A0A968JHE1-F1
#
_entry.id   AF-A0A968JHE1-F1
#
_cell.length_a   1.000
_cell.length_b   1.000
_cell.length_c   1.000
_cell.angle_alpha   90.00
_cell.angle_beta   90.00
_cell.angle_gamma   90.00
#
_symmetry.space_group_name_H-M   'P 1'
#
loop_
_entity.id
_entity.type
_entity.pdbx_description
1 polymer ?
#
loop_
_entity_poly.entity_id
_entity_poly.type
_entity_poly.pdbx_seq_one_letter_code
_entity_poly.pdbx_strand_id
1 'polypeptide(L)'
;ACWLVRQVRGSPVVRVRWLVLAVLLLALLLRGGMQTGTRYVLDNQPPDQVAAVALVNATLAPDERVLTAVPPELPLAKYSAIAHRAVVLSPDTADATLIQDAAQQYNAPYLLWDERSGAMPLADAVAVGQAGRYGLYRVR
;
A
#
# COMPACT_ATOMS: atom_id res chain seq x y z
N ALA A 1 -4.80 62.54 -5.09
CA ALA A 1 -4.44 61.11 -5.28
C ALA A 1 -4.08 60.37 -3.97
N CYS A 2 -4.58 60.79 -2.79
CA CYS A 2 -4.21 60.18 -1.49
C CYS A 2 -5.40 59.62 -0.68
N TRP A 3 -6.48 59.17 -1.33
CA TRP A 3 -7.63 58.59 -0.62
C TRP A 3 -7.88 57.11 -0.89
N LEU A 4 -7.15 56.50 -1.83
CA LEU A 4 -7.38 55.12 -2.26
C LEU A 4 -6.53 54.06 -1.53
N VAL A 5 -5.59 54.45 -0.67
CA VAL A 5 -4.68 53.50 0.02
C VAL A 5 -5.21 53.07 1.41
N ARG A 6 -6.32 53.64 1.89
CA ARG A 6 -6.77 53.47 3.28
C ARG A 6 -7.83 52.38 3.50
N GLN A 7 -8.20 51.62 2.46
CA GLN A 7 -9.32 50.67 2.54
C GLN A 7 -8.94 49.20 2.84
N VAL A 8 -7.70 48.92 3.24
CA VAL A 8 -7.31 47.58 3.77
C VAL A 8 -7.12 47.63 5.30
N ARG A 9 -8.00 48.34 6.00
CA ARG A 9 -8.25 48.12 7.43
C ARG A 9 -9.62 47.47 7.61
N GLY A 10 -9.80 46.31 6.98
CA GLY A 10 -10.91 45.42 7.31
C GLY A 10 -10.84 45.09 8.80
N SER A 11 -11.97 45.24 9.50
CA SER A 11 -12.11 44.85 10.90
C SER A 11 -11.62 43.40 11.07
N PRO A 12 -11.02 43.04 12.22
CA PRO A 12 -10.48 41.70 12.45
C PRO A 12 -11.52 40.60 12.15
N VAL A 13 -12.81 40.89 12.34
CA VAL A 13 -13.94 40.01 12.04
C VAL A 13 -14.09 39.72 10.53
N VAL A 14 -13.89 40.71 9.65
CA VAL A 14 -13.97 40.50 8.19
C VAL A 14 -12.79 39.66 7.70
N ARG A 15 -11.57 39.90 8.22
CA ARG A 15 -10.39 39.08 7.88
C ARG A 15 -10.52 37.63 8.33
N VAL A 16 -11.04 37.40 9.54
CA VAL A 16 -11.29 36.05 10.07
C VAL A 16 -12.35 35.33 9.22
N ARG A 17 -13.42 36.00 8.82
CA ARG A 17 -14.46 35.40 7.94
C ARG A 17 -13.89 34.95 6.59
N TRP A 18 -13.03 35.77 5.96
CA TRP A 18 -12.38 35.39 4.70
C TRP A 18 -11.38 34.25 4.85
N LEU A 19 -10.62 34.19 5.96
CA LEU A 19 -9.72 33.07 6.24
C LEU A 19 -10.49 31.76 6.45
N VAL A 20 -11.59 31.79 7.21
CA VAL A 20 -12.44 30.61 7.41
C VAL A 20 -13.02 30.12 6.08
N LEU A 21 -13.48 31.03 5.23
CA LEU A 21 -13.99 30.70 3.90
C LEU A 21 -12.89 30.09 3.01
N ALA A 22 -11.68 30.68 3.01
CA ALA A 22 -10.55 30.16 2.26
C ALA A 22 -10.11 28.77 2.73
N VAL A 23 -10.05 28.53 4.05
CA VAL A 23 -9.73 27.22 4.63
C VAL A 23 -10.80 26.19 4.30
N LEU A 24 -12.09 26.56 4.39
CA LEU A 24 -13.19 25.67 4.00
C LEU A 24 -13.13 25.30 2.51
N LEU A 25 -12.87 26.27 1.65
CA LEU A 25 -12.79 26.07 0.20
C LEU A 25 -11.57 25.21 -0.16
N LEU A 26 -10.43 25.43 0.49
CA LEU A 26 -9.24 24.61 0.37
C LEU A 26 -9.50 23.17 0.86
N ALA A 27 -10.16 22.99 2.01
CA ALA A 27 -10.52 21.68 2.53
C ALA A 27 -11.47 20.92 1.59
N LEU A 28 -12.42 21.62 0.96
CA LEU A 28 -13.34 21.03 -0.01
C LEU A 28 -12.61 20.56 -1.27
N LEU A 29 -11.70 21.38 -1.79
CA LEU A 29 -10.86 21.05 -2.96
C LEU A 29 -9.93 19.86 -2.67
N LEU A 30 -9.28 19.86 -1.51
CA LEU A 30 -8.43 18.76 -1.05
C LEU A 30 -9.22 17.45 -0.93
N ARG A 31 -10.47 17.53 -0.44
CA ARG A 31 -11.34 16.36 -0.29
C ARG A 31 -11.72 15.75 -1.64
N GLY A 32 -12.01 16.58 -2.65
CA GLY A 32 -12.26 16.14 -4.02
C GLY A 32 -11.02 15.51 -4.67
N GLY A 33 -9.85 16.14 -4.52
CA GLY A 33 -8.59 15.63 -5.06
C GLY A 33 -8.20 14.26 -4.49
N MET A 34 -8.41 14.04 -3.19
CA MET A 34 -8.11 12.75 -2.53
C MET A 34 -8.96 11.59 -3.06
N GLN A 35 -10.25 11.81 -3.34
CA GLN A 35 -11.11 10.75 -3.90
C GLN A 35 -10.75 10.40 -5.35
N THR A 36 -10.37 11.39 -6.15
CA THR A 36 -9.99 11.16 -7.56
C THR A 36 -8.64 10.45 -7.66
N GLY A 37 -7.67 10.84 -6.84
CA GLY A 37 -6.35 10.20 -6.80
C GLY A 37 -6.41 8.74 -6.33
N THR A 38 -7.20 8.46 -5.28
CA THR A 38 -7.35 7.08 -4.77
C THR A 38 -8.10 6.19 -5.75
N ARG A 39 -9.18 6.66 -6.37
CA ARG A 39 -9.88 5.93 -7.45
C ARG A 39 -8.98 5.69 -8.64
N TYR A 40 -8.25 6.69 -9.11
CA TYR A 40 -7.33 6.53 -10.24
C TYR A 40 -6.27 5.44 -9.98
N VAL A 41 -5.73 5.36 -8.76
CA VAL A 41 -4.76 4.31 -8.42
C VAL A 41 -5.45 2.94 -8.34
N LEU A 42 -6.64 2.84 -7.73
CA LEU A 42 -7.37 1.59 -7.59
C LEU A 42 -7.91 1.05 -8.92
N ASP A 43 -8.43 1.93 -9.79
CA ASP A 43 -8.97 1.57 -11.11
C ASP A 43 -7.87 1.08 -12.06
N ASN A 44 -6.62 1.50 -11.83
CA ASN A 44 -5.46 1.04 -12.59
C ASN A 44 -4.69 -0.10 -11.90
N GLN A 45 -5.11 -0.55 -10.71
CA GLN A 45 -4.54 -1.72 -10.05
C GLN A 45 -5.27 -3.00 -10.50
N PRO A 46 -4.54 -4.04 -10.94
CA PRO A 46 -5.17 -5.31 -11.27
C PRO A 46 -5.92 -5.90 -10.05
N PRO A 47 -7.16 -6.38 -10.24
CA PRO A 47 -8.03 -6.81 -9.12
C PRO A 47 -7.42 -7.96 -8.30
N ASP A 48 -6.67 -8.86 -8.94
CA ASP A 48 -5.94 -9.95 -8.26
C ASP A 48 -4.95 -9.41 -7.21
N GLN A 49 -4.31 -8.27 -7.48
CA GLN A 49 -3.35 -7.67 -6.58
C GLN A 49 -4.05 -7.06 -5.37
N VAL A 50 -5.16 -6.34 -5.60
CA VAL A 50 -5.98 -5.79 -4.52
C VAL A 50 -6.47 -6.91 -3.61
N ALA A 51 -6.93 -8.03 -4.19
CA ALA A 51 -7.35 -9.21 -3.45
C ALA A 51 -6.19 -9.85 -2.65
N ALA A 52 -4.98 -9.91 -3.21
CA ALA A 52 -3.81 -10.42 -2.49
C ALA A 52 -3.40 -9.54 -1.30
N VAL A 53 -3.43 -8.21 -1.46
CA VAL A 53 -3.21 -7.27 -0.34
C VAL A 53 -4.27 -7.45 0.74
N ALA A 54 -5.54 -7.57 0.34
CA ALA A 54 -6.63 -7.82 1.28
C ALA A 54 -6.45 -9.14 2.05
N LEU A 55 -6.01 -10.20 1.36
CA LEU A 55 -5.71 -11.50 1.97
C LEU A 55 -4.58 -11.38 3.00
N VAL A 56 -3.49 -10.69 2.68
CA VAL A 56 -2.36 -10.48 3.60
C VAL A 56 -2.82 -9.68 4.84
N ASN A 57 -3.56 -8.58 4.64
CA ASN A 57 -4.05 -7.76 5.75
C ASN A 57 -5.07 -8.46 6.64
N ALA A 58 -5.89 -9.35 6.07
CA ALA A 58 -6.86 -10.14 6.84
C ALA A 58 -6.19 -11.28 7.62
N THR A 59 -5.04 -11.76 7.16
CA THR A 59 -4.37 -12.93 7.72
C THR A 59 -3.34 -12.56 8.78
N LEU A 60 -2.50 -11.56 8.50
CA LEU A 60 -1.35 -11.28 9.36
C LEU A 60 -1.66 -10.23 10.44
N ALA A 61 -1.20 -10.47 11.66
CA ALA A 61 -1.25 -9.51 12.77
C ALA A 61 -0.43 -8.24 12.46
N PRO A 62 -0.72 -7.05 13.03
CA PRO A 62 -0.14 -5.77 12.58
C PRO A 62 1.40 -5.71 12.48
N ASP A 63 2.10 -6.47 13.30
CA ASP A 63 3.55 -6.52 13.43
C ASP A 63 4.22 -7.69 12.68
N GLU A 64 3.44 -8.62 12.14
CA GLU A 64 3.97 -9.77 11.39
C GLU A 64 4.50 -9.34 10.02
N ARG A 65 5.60 -9.98 9.60
CA ARG A 65 6.25 -9.74 8.30
C ARG A 65 5.87 -10.81 7.28
N VAL A 66 5.96 -10.43 6.01
CA VAL A 66 5.69 -11.30 4.87
C VAL A 66 6.85 -11.22 3.89
N LEU A 67 7.36 -12.37 3.46
CA LEU A 67 8.25 -12.45 2.32
C LEU A 67 7.43 -12.29 1.04
N THR A 68 7.95 -11.58 0.06
CA THR A 68 7.29 -11.40 -1.23
C THR A 68 8.27 -11.79 -2.34
N ALA A 69 7.94 -12.83 -3.09
CA ALA A 69 8.68 -13.26 -4.28
C ALA A 69 7.79 -12.99 -5.50
N VAL A 70 7.62 -11.70 -5.81
CA VAL A 70 6.67 -11.23 -6.83
C VAL A 70 7.42 -10.31 -7.79
N PRO A 71 7.24 -10.43 -9.13
CA PRO A 71 7.95 -9.62 -10.13
C PRO A 71 7.92 -8.11 -9.85
N PRO A 72 8.99 -7.34 -10.14
CA PRO A 72 9.09 -5.91 -9.82
C PRO A 72 8.06 -5.04 -10.57
N GLU A 73 7.46 -5.58 -11.62
CA GLU A 73 6.31 -5.04 -12.35
C GLU A 73 5.04 -4.95 -11.48
N LEU A 74 5.06 -5.57 -10.29
CA LEU A 74 3.96 -5.64 -9.34
C LEU A 74 4.15 -4.66 -8.19
N PRO A 75 3.32 -3.60 -8.13
CA PRO A 75 3.29 -2.63 -7.03
C PRO A 75 2.93 -3.19 -5.65
N LEU A 76 2.66 -4.49 -5.51
CA LEU A 76 2.18 -5.14 -4.29
C LEU A 76 3.03 -4.78 -3.06
N ALA A 77 4.36 -4.89 -3.18
CA ALA A 77 5.29 -4.53 -2.12
C ALA A 77 5.76 -3.07 -2.18
N LYS A 78 5.68 -2.41 -3.34
CA LYS A 78 6.26 -1.07 -3.54
C LYS A 78 5.30 0.08 -3.23
N TYR A 79 3.97 -0.10 -3.30
CA TYR A 79 3.05 1.05 -3.31
C TYR A 79 1.81 0.99 -2.42
N SER A 80 1.41 -0.13 -1.80
CA SER A 80 0.17 -0.09 -0.99
C SER A 80 0.08 -1.11 0.15
N ALA A 81 -0.26 -0.60 1.33
CA ALA A 81 -0.65 -1.28 2.57
C ALA A 81 0.36 -2.21 3.27
N ILE A 82 1.06 -3.09 2.56
CA ILE A 82 1.94 -4.10 3.19
C ILE A 82 3.43 -3.82 3.05
N ALA A 83 3.82 -2.74 2.36
CA ALA A 83 5.21 -2.39 2.06
C ALA A 83 6.13 -2.32 3.30
N HIS A 84 5.60 -1.86 4.44
CA HIS A 84 6.34 -1.76 5.70
C HIS A 84 6.56 -3.12 6.39
N ARG A 85 5.85 -4.16 5.92
CA ARG A 85 5.85 -5.54 6.46
C ARG A 85 6.45 -6.52 5.46
N ALA A 86 6.50 -6.12 4.19
CA ALA A 86 7.00 -6.90 3.09
C ALA A 86 8.52 -6.87 3.05
N VAL A 87 9.12 -8.06 2.97
CA VAL A 87 10.52 -8.26 2.65
C VAL A 87 10.56 -8.78 1.22
N VAL A 88 11.18 -8.02 0.33
CA VAL A 88 11.20 -8.33 -1.10
C VAL A 88 12.35 -9.29 -1.39
N LEU A 89 12.01 -10.47 -1.89
CA LEU A 89 12.94 -11.42 -2.49
C LEU A 89 13.04 -11.15 -3.98
N SER A 90 14.10 -11.64 -4.62
CA SER A 90 14.15 -11.62 -6.08
C SER A 90 12.98 -12.46 -6.60
N PRO A 91 12.23 -12.00 -7.62
CA PRO A 91 11.11 -12.77 -8.16
C PRO A 91 11.52 -14.10 -8.78
N ASP A 92 12.79 -14.21 -9.17
CA ASP A 92 13.39 -15.43 -9.72
C ASP A 92 13.92 -16.37 -8.60
N THR A 93 13.78 -15.98 -7.33
CA THR A 93 14.17 -16.82 -6.20
C THR A 93 13.15 -17.94 -6.04
N ALA A 94 13.38 -19.05 -6.74
CA ALA A 94 12.70 -20.34 -6.55
C ALA A 94 13.50 -21.31 -5.66
N ASP A 95 14.55 -20.82 -5.00
CA ASP A 95 15.36 -21.63 -4.10
C ASP A 95 14.74 -21.67 -2.70
N ALA A 96 14.28 -22.85 -2.30
CA ALA A 96 13.68 -23.11 -1.00
C ALA A 96 14.60 -22.71 0.17
N THR A 97 15.91 -22.92 0.03
CA THR A 97 16.89 -22.63 1.09
C THR A 97 17.02 -21.13 1.31
N LEU A 98 17.14 -20.35 0.23
CA LEU A 98 17.17 -18.89 0.31
C LEU A 98 15.88 -18.30 0.90
N ILE A 99 14.73 -18.89 0.58
CA ILE A 99 13.44 -18.45 1.14
C ILE A 99 13.37 -18.77 2.64
N GLN A 100 13.81 -19.96 3.07
CA GLN A 100 13.86 -20.32 4.50
C GLN A 100 14.84 -19.44 5.27
N ASP A 101 16.04 -19.23 4.75
CA ASP A 101 17.05 -18.38 5.37
C ASP A 101 16.53 -16.95 5.52
N ALA A 102 15.87 -16.41 4.49
CA ALA A 102 15.23 -15.10 4.57
C ALA A 102 14.08 -15.08 5.58
N ALA A 103 13.25 -16.13 5.62
CA ALA A 103 12.13 -16.21 6.58
C ALA A 103 12.65 -16.14 8.02
N GLN A 104 13.74 -16.85 8.32
CA GLN A 104 14.39 -16.83 9.62
C GLN A 104 15.09 -15.49 9.90
N GLN A 105 15.89 -14.99 8.96
CA GLN A 105 16.65 -13.75 9.12
C GLN A 105 15.74 -12.54 9.37
N TYR A 106 14.61 -12.46 8.66
CA TYR A 106 13.71 -11.33 8.75
C TYR A 106 12.51 -11.56 9.68
N ASN A 107 12.42 -12.74 10.32
CA ASN A 107 11.29 -13.17 11.11
C ASN A 107 9.96 -12.99 10.37
N ALA A 108 9.91 -13.51 9.13
CA ALA A 108 8.78 -13.41 8.22
C ALA A 108 8.14 -14.80 8.04
N PRO A 109 7.16 -15.17 8.89
CA PRO A 109 6.58 -16.51 8.90
C PRO A 109 5.63 -16.78 7.72
N TYR A 110 5.40 -15.79 6.85
CA TYR A 110 4.53 -15.92 5.68
C TYR A 110 5.28 -15.60 4.40
N LEU A 111 4.95 -16.31 3.32
CA LEU A 111 5.41 -16.06 1.97
C LEU A 111 4.21 -15.81 1.05
N LEU A 112 4.24 -14.67 0.37
CA LEU A 112 3.37 -14.38 -0.76
C LEU A 112 4.08 -14.78 -2.06
N TRP A 113 3.51 -15.77 -2.75
CA TRP A 113 4.04 -16.37 -3.96
C TRP A 113 3.15 -16.07 -5.17
N ASP A 114 3.76 -15.76 -6.32
CA ASP A 114 3.05 -15.68 -7.60
C ASP A 114 3.10 -17.05 -8.30
N GLU A 115 1.95 -17.70 -8.45
CA GLU A 115 1.82 -19.01 -9.09
C GLU A 115 2.28 -19.01 -10.56
N ARG A 116 2.42 -17.84 -11.20
CA ARG A 116 2.98 -17.72 -12.56
C ARG A 116 4.50 -17.90 -12.60
N SER A 117 5.20 -17.67 -11.48
CA SER A 117 6.64 -17.87 -11.38
C SER A 117 7.03 -19.35 -11.36
N GLY A 118 6.07 -20.25 -11.16
CA GLY A 118 6.26 -21.69 -11.13
C GLY A 118 5.66 -22.32 -9.87
N ALA A 119 5.94 -23.60 -9.68
CA ALA A 119 5.51 -24.33 -8.50
C ALA A 119 6.12 -23.73 -7.22
N MET A 120 5.32 -23.65 -6.16
CA MET A 120 5.76 -23.21 -4.83
C MET A 120 7.00 -24.04 -4.38
N PRO A 121 8.16 -23.40 -4.13
CA PRO A 121 9.41 -24.11 -3.89
C PRO A 121 9.50 -24.76 -2.50
N LEU A 122 8.66 -24.35 -1.54
CA LEU A 122 8.61 -24.92 -0.21
C LEU A 122 7.55 -26.03 -0.12
N ALA A 123 7.98 -27.29 -0.12
CA ALA A 123 7.09 -28.45 -0.03
C ALA A 123 6.34 -28.53 1.31
N ASP A 124 6.96 -28.07 2.40
CA ASP A 124 6.39 -28.13 3.75
C ASP A 124 5.56 -26.89 4.13
N ALA A 125 5.46 -25.90 3.23
CA ALA A 125 4.72 -24.69 3.48
C ALA A 125 3.21 -24.96 3.48
N VAL A 126 2.51 -24.37 4.45
CA VAL A 126 1.06 -24.57 4.59
C VAL A 126 0.34 -23.45 3.84
N ALA A 127 -0.49 -23.79 2.87
CA ALA A 127 -1.35 -22.83 2.20
C ALA A 127 -2.34 -22.21 3.21
N VAL A 128 -2.33 -20.89 3.32
CA VAL A 128 -3.22 -20.13 4.19
C VAL A 128 -4.42 -19.60 3.40
N GLY A 129 -4.19 -19.21 2.14
CA GLY A 129 -5.24 -18.78 1.24
C GLY A 129 -4.69 -18.44 -0.14
N GLN A 130 -5.61 -18.15 -1.06
CA GLN A 130 -5.30 -17.79 -2.44
C GLN A 130 -6.15 -16.61 -2.88
N ALA A 131 -5.54 -15.68 -3.62
CA ALA A 131 -6.18 -14.53 -4.22
C ALA A 131 -5.76 -14.42 -5.69
N GLY A 132 -6.59 -14.96 -6.59
CA GLY A 132 -6.27 -15.05 -8.01
C GLY A 132 -5.00 -15.87 -8.23
N ARG A 133 -3.96 -15.25 -8.80
CA ARG A 133 -2.66 -15.89 -9.05
C ARG A 133 -1.72 -15.92 -7.84
N TYR A 134 -2.09 -15.28 -6.73
CA TYR A 134 -1.22 -15.16 -5.56
C TYR A 134 -1.62 -16.16 -4.48
N GLY A 135 -0.69 -16.99 -4.07
CA GLY A 135 -0.83 -17.88 -2.92
C GLY A 135 -0.16 -17.27 -1.69
N LEU A 136 -0.84 -17.30 -0.55
CA LEU A 136 -0.26 -16.97 0.75
C LEU A 136 0.03 -18.26 1.50
N TYR A 137 1.29 -18.45 1.87
CA TYR A 137 1.79 -19.66 2.50
C TYR A 137 2.44 -19.33 3.84
N ARG A 138 2.32 -20.22 4.81
CA ARG A 138 3.04 -20.15 6.07
C ARG A 138 4.33 -20.95 5.97
N VAL A 139 5.45 -20.28 6.18
CA VAL A 139 6.80 -20.86 6.23
C VAL A 139 7.04 -21.44 7.63
N ARG A 140 7.60 -22.64 7.71
CA ARG A 140 7.97 -23.31 8.96
C ARG A 140 9.48 -23.42 9.08
#